data_AF-A0A7S4NRT7-F1
#
_entry.id   AF-A0A7S4NRT7-F1
#
_cell.length_a   1.000
_cell.length_b   1.000
_cell.length_c   1.000
_cell.angle_alpha   90.00
_cell.angle_beta   90.00
_cell.angle_gamma   90.00
#
_symmetry.space_group_name_H-M   'P 1'
#
loop_
_entity.id
_entity.type
_entity.pdbx_description
1 polymer ?
#
loop_
_entity_poly.entity_id
_entity_poly.type
_entity_poly.pdbx_seq_one_letter_code
_entity_poly.pdbx_strand_id
1 'polypeptide(L)'
;MRFAENAVEEFCQLTIAMLLLYFGAIMIQVYTKKKLGSECEKKGKKFTRYTDPPEEMIRADRCVANLLEWLPFFFGLLMTNTLFVITPSLQSPSPIPPLPFVVKVLAWSYVALRLGYVISVSSGNFRQNGIQKGLVMFTMPAYLCLLGLLLLSIGNCLFLF
;
A
#
# COMPACT_ATOMS: atom_id res chain seq x y z
N MET A 1 -15.74 -22.83 -11.74
CA MET A 1 -16.66 -21.72 -11.41
C MET A 1 -16.39 -21.15 -10.02
N ARG A 2 -16.59 -21.90 -8.91
CA ARG A 2 -16.26 -21.47 -7.53
C ARG A 2 -14.88 -20.85 -7.34
N PHE A 3 -13.87 -21.37 -8.05
CA PHE A 3 -12.51 -20.90 -7.93
C PHE A 3 -12.31 -19.48 -8.51
N ALA A 4 -12.99 -19.14 -9.61
CA ALA A 4 -12.95 -17.81 -10.20
C ALA A 4 -13.76 -16.80 -9.37
N GLU A 5 -14.90 -17.23 -8.83
CA GLU A 5 -15.72 -16.42 -7.92
C GLU A 5 -14.91 -15.99 -6.68
N ASN A 6 -14.20 -16.94 -6.06
CA ASN A 6 -13.34 -16.65 -4.91
C ASN A 6 -12.23 -15.65 -5.25
N ALA A 7 -11.63 -15.74 -6.45
CA ALA A 7 -10.57 -14.83 -6.86
C ALA A 7 -11.07 -13.38 -7.06
N VAL A 8 -12.29 -13.21 -7.58
CA VAL A 8 -12.94 -11.90 -7.71
C VAL A 8 -13.32 -11.34 -6.35
N GLU A 9 -13.87 -12.16 -5.46
CA GLU A 9 -14.20 -11.74 -4.10
C GLU A 9 -12.94 -11.26 -3.35
N GLU A 10 -11.85 -12.02 -3.42
CA GLU A 10 -10.57 -11.66 -2.81
C GLU A 10 -10.00 -10.35 -3.39
N PHE A 11 -10.09 -10.16 -4.70
CA PHE A 11 -9.72 -8.90 -5.36
C PHE A 11 -10.51 -7.71 -4.80
N CYS A 12 -11.83 -7.86 -4.65
CA CYS A 12 -12.69 -6.81 -4.10
C CYS A 12 -12.35 -6.51 -2.64
N GLN A 13 -12.14 -7.54 -1.81
CA GLN A 13 -11.77 -7.37 -0.39
C GLN A 13 -10.44 -6.63 -0.23
N LEU A 14 -9.41 -7.02 -0.98
CA LEU A 14 -8.10 -6.35 -0.98
C LEU A 14 -8.20 -4.90 -1.46
N THR A 15 -9.05 -4.64 -2.45
CA THR A 15 -9.30 -3.29 -2.96
C THR A 15 -9.96 -2.40 -1.91
N ILE A 16 -11.02 -2.90 -1.26
CA ILE A 16 -11.69 -2.18 -0.18
C ILE A 16 -10.71 -1.93 0.97
N ALA A 17 -9.93 -2.93 1.38
CA ALA A 17 -8.96 -2.79 2.46
C ALA A 17 -7.90 -1.72 2.16
N MET A 18 -7.33 -1.71 0.95
CA MET A 18 -6.35 -0.68 0.56
C MET A 18 -6.97 0.71 0.44
N LEU A 19 -8.19 0.83 -0.06
CA LEU A 19 -8.89 2.11 -0.13
C LEU A 19 -9.19 2.65 1.26
N LEU A 20 -9.71 1.82 2.16
CA LEU A 20 -9.95 2.20 3.55
C LEU A 20 -8.67 2.66 4.24
N LEU A 21 -7.56 1.96 4.01
CA LEU A 21 -6.26 2.36 4.53
C LEU A 21 -5.80 3.72 3.99
N TYR A 22 -5.95 3.93 2.68
CA TYR A 22 -5.60 5.20 2.04
C TYR A 22 -6.47 6.36 2.54
N PHE A 23 -7.79 6.17 2.63
CA PHE A 23 -8.70 7.15 3.22
C PHE A 23 -8.36 7.42 4.69
N GLY A 24 -8.01 6.39 5.46
CA GLY A 24 -7.53 6.55 6.83
C GLY A 24 -6.29 7.45 6.92
N ALA A 25 -5.30 7.25 6.04
CA ALA A 25 -4.12 8.11 5.97
C ALA A 25 -4.46 9.57 5.60
N ILE A 26 -5.40 9.79 4.68
CA ILE A 26 -5.90 11.14 4.35
C ILE A 26 -6.56 11.78 5.58
N MET A 27 -7.39 11.03 6.31
CA MET A 27 -8.04 11.54 7.52
C MET A 27 -7.01 11.94 8.59
N ILE A 28 -5.95 11.15 8.77
CA ILE A 28 -4.81 11.48 9.65
C ILE A 28 -4.11 12.77 9.20
N GLN A 29 -3.88 12.94 7.90
CA GLN A 29 -3.28 14.14 7.32
C GLN A 29 -4.14 15.39 7.55
N VAL A 30 -5.45 15.29 7.30
CA VAL A 30 -6.41 16.38 7.54
C VAL A 30 -6.50 16.72 9.03
N TYR A 31 -6.57 15.71 9.90
CA TYR A 31 -6.58 15.89 11.34
C TYR A 31 -5.31 16.60 11.82
N THR A 32 -4.14 16.14 11.39
CA THR A 32 -2.84 16.75 11.71
C THR A 32 -2.80 18.21 11.28
N LYS A 33 -3.26 18.53 10.06
CA LYS A 33 -3.35 19.91 9.57
C LYS A 33 -4.25 20.77 10.45
N LYS A 34 -5.42 20.28 10.84
CA LYS A 34 -6.36 21.01 11.71
C LYS A 34 -5.78 21.24 13.11
N LYS A 35 -5.18 20.20 13.70
CA LYS A 35 -4.51 20.26 15.01
C LYS A 35 -3.40 21.33 15.01
N LEU A 36 -2.46 21.24 14.07
CA LEU A 36 -1.35 22.18 13.95
C LEU A 36 -1.83 23.60 13.64
N GLY A 37 -2.87 23.74 12.81
CA GLY A 37 -3.51 25.03 12.53
C GLY A 37 -4.01 25.71 13.81
N SER A 38 -4.75 24.97 14.64
CA SER A 38 -5.25 25.47 15.93
C SER A 38 -4.11 25.81 16.90
N GLU A 39 -3.05 25.01 16.95
CA GLU A 39 -1.88 25.29 17.79
C GLU A 39 -1.11 26.54 17.36
N CYS A 40 -0.97 26.77 16.05
CA CYS A 40 -0.36 27.98 15.51
C CYS A 40 -1.21 29.22 15.82
N GLU A 41 -2.52 29.14 15.64
CA GLU A 41 -3.46 30.23 15.93
C GLU A 41 -3.42 30.64 17.41
N LYS A 42 -3.41 29.66 18.34
CA LYS A 42 -3.24 29.91 19.79
C LYS A 42 -1.92 30.61 20.13
N LYS A 43 -0.89 30.45 19.29
CA LYS A 43 0.43 31.07 19.44
C LYS A 43 0.56 32.39 18.66
N GLY A 44 -0.51 32.88 18.02
CA GLY A 44 -0.48 34.06 17.16
C GLY A 44 0.37 33.90 15.90
N LYS A 45 0.71 32.66 15.51
CA LYS A 45 1.51 32.35 14.32
C LYS A 45 0.61 31.86 13.20
N LYS A 46 0.97 32.18 11.95
CA LYS A 46 0.32 31.59 10.79
C LYS A 46 0.85 30.17 10.56
N PHE A 47 -0.04 29.21 10.35
CA PHE A 47 0.35 27.87 9.94
C PHE A 47 0.86 27.88 8.50
N THR A 48 2.09 27.42 8.30
CA THR A 48 2.72 27.29 6.98
C THR A 48 2.97 25.83 6.65
N ARG A 49 2.25 25.30 5.66
CA ARG A 49 2.37 23.89 5.25
C ARG A 49 3.64 23.58 4.44
N TYR A 50 4.14 24.53 3.65
CA TYR A 50 5.15 24.22 2.62
C TYR A 50 6.48 24.95 2.81
N THR A 51 6.49 26.11 3.48
CA THR A 51 7.70 26.92 3.64
C THR A 51 8.53 26.51 4.85
N ASP A 52 7.87 26.20 5.97
CA ASP A 52 8.49 25.68 7.18
C ASP A 52 7.48 24.75 7.89
N PRO A 53 7.28 23.53 7.37
CA PRO A 53 6.26 22.66 7.89
C PRO A 53 6.69 22.02 9.21
N PRO A 54 5.80 21.94 10.21
CA PRO A 54 6.05 21.12 11.39
C PRO A 54 6.34 19.66 11.02
N GLU A 55 7.22 18.99 11.76
CA GLU A 55 7.59 17.59 11.49
C GLU A 55 6.37 16.65 11.41
N GLU A 56 5.36 16.88 12.25
CA GLU A 56 4.08 16.16 12.22
C GLU A 56 3.40 16.24 10.85
N MET A 57 3.38 17.43 10.24
CA MET A 57 2.77 17.64 8.92
C MET A 57 3.55 16.89 7.82
N ILE A 58 4.88 16.95 7.87
CA ILE A 58 5.76 16.28 6.89
C ILE A 58 5.57 14.77 6.94
N ARG A 59 5.45 14.19 8.14
CA ARG A 59 5.20 12.76 8.32
C ARG A 59 3.85 12.34 7.73
N ALA A 60 2.80 13.11 8.00
CA ALA A 60 1.49 12.83 7.47
C ALA A 60 1.44 12.96 5.93
N ASP A 61 2.09 13.98 5.37
CA ASP A 61 2.22 14.18 3.91
C ASP A 61 2.98 13.02 3.26
N ARG A 62 4.11 12.59 3.84
CA ARG A 62 4.88 11.43 3.36
C ARG A 62 4.10 10.13 3.44
N CYS A 63 3.27 9.95 4.48
CA CYS A 63 2.44 8.76 4.63
C CYS A 63 1.46 8.61 3.45
N VAL A 64 0.73 9.69 3.15
CA VAL A 64 -0.24 9.72 2.05
C VAL A 64 0.45 9.59 0.69
N ALA A 65 1.56 10.32 0.48
CA ALA A 65 2.33 10.25 -0.75
C ALA A 65 2.85 8.83 -1.00
N ASN A 66 3.44 8.20 0.03
CA ASN A 66 3.97 6.84 -0.11
C ASN A 66 2.87 5.83 -0.45
N LEU A 67 1.69 5.90 0.18
CA LEU A 67 0.59 5.02 -0.23
C LEU A 67 0.19 5.29 -1.68
N LEU A 68 0.00 6.55 -2.06
CA LEU A 68 -0.44 6.94 -3.40
C LEU A 68 0.53 6.48 -4.50
N GLU A 69 1.84 6.65 -4.30
CA GLU A 69 2.89 6.25 -5.25
C GLU A 69 2.84 4.76 -5.56
N TRP A 70 2.53 3.92 -4.57
CA TRP A 70 2.57 2.48 -4.71
C TRP A 70 1.21 1.83 -5.02
N LEU A 71 0.10 2.58 -4.95
CA LEU A 71 -1.24 2.08 -5.29
C LEU A 71 -1.33 1.56 -6.74
N PRO A 72 -0.83 2.28 -7.77
CA PRO A 72 -0.91 1.81 -9.16
C PRO A 72 -0.19 0.48 -9.37
N PHE A 73 0.98 0.31 -8.74
CA PHE A 73 1.76 -0.93 -8.83
C PHE A 73 1.03 -2.08 -8.15
N PHE A 74 0.52 -1.87 -6.94
CA PHE A 74 -0.23 -2.89 -6.21
C PHE A 74 -1.48 -3.33 -6.99
N PHE A 75 -2.32 -2.38 -7.41
CA PHE A 75 -3.56 -2.70 -8.12
C PHE A 75 -3.32 -3.26 -9.52
N GLY A 76 -2.34 -2.73 -10.25
CA GLY A 76 -1.96 -3.26 -11.56
C GLY A 76 -1.51 -4.71 -11.46
N LEU A 77 -0.63 -5.04 -10.50
CA LEU A 77 -0.17 -6.41 -10.28
C LEU A 77 -1.28 -7.33 -9.75
N LEU A 78 -2.09 -6.87 -8.80
CA LEU A 78 -3.19 -7.65 -8.26
C LEU A 78 -4.20 -8.00 -9.36
N MET A 79 -4.64 -7.01 -10.14
CA MET A 79 -5.56 -7.21 -11.25
C MET A 79 -4.98 -8.17 -12.29
N THR A 80 -3.72 -7.98 -12.67
CA THR A 80 -3.04 -8.84 -13.65
C THR A 80 -3.03 -10.30 -13.19
N ASN A 81 -2.67 -10.56 -11.93
CA ASN A 81 -2.68 -11.91 -11.38
C ASN A 81 -4.10 -12.48 -11.28
N THR A 82 -5.09 -11.68 -10.89
CA THR A 82 -6.50 -12.11 -10.89
C THR A 82 -6.97 -12.48 -12.30
N LEU A 83 -6.60 -11.72 -13.33
CA LEU A 83 -6.96 -12.01 -14.73
C LEU A 83 -6.41 -13.36 -15.20
N PHE A 84 -5.17 -13.71 -14.86
CA PHE A 84 -4.59 -15.03 -15.16
C PHE A 84 -5.35 -16.18 -14.48
N VAL A 85 -5.90 -15.93 -13.29
CA VAL A 85 -6.66 -16.91 -12.53
C VAL A 85 -8.05 -17.14 -13.13
N ILE A 86 -8.76 -16.07 -13.50
CA ILE A 86 -10.17 -16.13 -13.90
C ILE A 86 -10.38 -16.38 -15.41
N THR A 87 -9.36 -16.12 -16.24
CA THR A 87 -9.47 -16.19 -17.70
C THR A 87 -8.91 -17.52 -18.22
N PRO A 88 -9.74 -18.47 -18.68
CA PRO A 88 -9.27 -19.80 -19.09
C PRO A 88 -8.24 -19.76 -20.23
N SER A 89 -8.40 -18.82 -21.18
CA SER A 89 -7.47 -18.65 -22.30
C SER A 89 -6.11 -18.08 -21.90
N LEU A 90 -5.98 -17.55 -20.67
CA LEU A 90 -4.74 -17.03 -20.11
C LEU A 90 -4.17 -17.96 -19.03
N GLN A 91 -4.74 -19.16 -18.87
CA GLN A 91 -4.18 -20.16 -17.97
C GLN A 91 -2.99 -20.81 -18.66
N SER A 92 -1.80 -20.41 -18.24
CA SER A 92 -0.56 -20.99 -18.71
C SER A 92 -0.35 -22.41 -18.13
N PRO A 93 0.20 -23.37 -18.89
CA PRO A 93 0.68 -24.66 -18.39
C PRO A 93 1.98 -24.56 -17.56
N SER A 94 2.39 -23.33 -17.19
CA SER A 94 3.57 -23.04 -16.37
C SER A 94 3.76 -24.05 -15.23
N PRO A 95 4.99 -24.56 -15.03
CA PRO A 95 5.31 -25.43 -13.88
C PRO A 95 5.15 -24.70 -12.54
N ILE A 96 5.07 -23.37 -12.58
CA ILE A 96 4.73 -22.51 -11.47
C ILE A 96 3.32 -21.99 -11.76
N PRO A 97 2.25 -22.72 -11.40
CA PRO A 97 0.92 -22.13 -11.44
C PRO A 97 0.94 -20.90 -10.52
N PRO A 98 0.21 -19.81 -10.86
CA PRO A 98 -0.07 -18.78 -9.87
C PRO A 98 -0.86 -19.48 -8.78
N LEU A 99 -0.19 -19.90 -7.71
CA LEU A 99 -0.91 -20.53 -6.62
C LEU A 99 -1.83 -19.42 -6.11
N PRO A 100 -3.14 -19.62 -6.16
CA PRO A 100 -4.11 -18.59 -5.76
C PRO A 100 -3.83 -18.16 -4.32
N PHE A 101 -3.40 -19.15 -3.54
CA PHE A 101 -2.86 -19.00 -2.20
C PHE A 101 -1.63 -18.07 -2.10
N VAL A 102 -0.63 -18.18 -3.00
CA VAL A 102 0.58 -17.34 -2.94
C VAL A 102 0.25 -15.89 -3.28
N VAL A 103 -0.53 -15.65 -4.34
CA VAL A 103 -1.00 -14.30 -4.70
C VAL A 103 -1.76 -13.68 -3.53
N LYS A 104 -2.68 -14.44 -2.93
CA LYS A 104 -3.44 -14.04 -1.75
C LYS A 104 -2.54 -13.68 -0.57
N VAL A 105 -1.58 -14.55 -0.22
CA VAL A 105 -0.65 -14.31 0.90
C VAL A 105 0.18 -13.06 0.66
N LEU A 106 0.75 -12.88 -0.53
CA LEU A 106 1.55 -11.70 -0.85
C LEU A 106 0.71 -10.41 -0.79
N ALA A 107 -0.51 -10.45 -1.34
CA ALA A 107 -1.38 -9.28 -1.36
C ALA A 107 -1.85 -8.89 0.04
N TRP A 108 -2.34 -9.83 0.85
CA TRP A 108 -2.72 -9.54 2.23
C TRP A 108 -1.54 -9.13 3.11
N SER A 109 -0.37 -9.74 2.91
CA SER A 109 0.86 -9.33 3.60
C SER A 109 1.22 -7.88 3.25
N TYR A 110 1.11 -7.50 1.98
CA TYR A 110 1.31 -6.11 1.55
C TYR A 110 0.36 -5.15 2.27
N VAL A 111 -0.95 -5.45 2.28
CA VAL A 111 -1.95 -4.63 2.99
C VAL A 111 -1.62 -4.49 4.48
N ALA A 112 -1.30 -5.60 5.15
CA ALA A 112 -0.95 -5.61 6.56
C ALA A 112 0.31 -4.80 6.87
N LEU A 113 1.35 -4.90 6.03
CA LEU A 113 2.58 -4.11 6.13
C LEU A 113 2.30 -2.62 5.92
N ARG A 114 1.42 -2.26 4.99
CA ARG A 114 1.00 -0.86 4.78
C ARG A 114 0.19 -0.33 5.96
N LEU A 115 -0.67 -1.14 6.57
CA LEU A 115 -1.36 -0.78 7.80
C LEU A 115 -0.35 -0.53 8.94
N GLY A 116 0.61 -1.42 9.12
CA GLY A 116 1.71 -1.26 10.07
C GLY A 116 2.50 0.03 9.83
N TYR A 117 2.79 0.35 8.57
CA TYR A 117 3.43 1.62 8.19
C TYR A 117 2.59 2.83 8.61
N VAL A 118 1.29 2.86 8.31
CA VAL A 118 0.40 3.98 8.68
C VAL A 118 0.32 4.15 10.20
N ILE A 119 0.15 3.06 10.94
CA ILE A 119 0.10 3.08 12.41
C ILE A 119 1.42 3.62 12.97
N SER A 120 2.55 3.14 12.45
CA SER A 120 3.88 3.54 12.90
C SER A 120 4.17 5.02 12.61
N VAL A 121 3.74 5.53 11.46
CA VAL A 121 3.86 6.97 11.14
C VAL A 121 2.99 7.81 12.06
N SER A 122 1.78 7.34 12.36
CA SER A 122 0.82 8.03 13.22
C SER A 122 1.22 8.06 14.68
N SER A 123 1.98 7.07 15.16
CA SER A 123 2.43 7.00 16.55
C SER A 123 3.52 8.01 16.91
N GLY A 124 4.05 8.76 15.93
CA GLY A 124 4.96 9.86 16.18
C GLY A 124 6.39 9.47 16.57
N ASN A 125 6.75 8.18 16.48
CA ASN A 125 8.07 7.66 16.91
C ASN A 125 9.23 7.96 15.96
N PHE A 126 8.97 8.72 14.89
CA PHE A 126 9.91 8.94 13.80
C PHE A 126 10.45 10.37 13.78
N ARG A 127 11.76 10.53 13.94
CA ARG A 127 12.49 11.81 13.85
C ARG A 127 13.04 12.05 12.45
N GLN A 128 13.08 13.29 11.97
CA GLN A 128 13.50 13.63 10.60
C GLN A 128 14.93 13.18 10.21
N ASN A 129 15.83 12.97 11.17
CA ASN A 129 17.25 12.75 10.86
C ASN A 129 17.59 11.25 10.78
N GLY A 130 18.03 10.82 9.58
CA GLY A 130 18.62 9.51 9.31
C GLY A 130 17.65 8.43 8.80
N ILE A 131 18.21 7.24 8.51
CA ILE A 131 17.43 6.06 8.11
C ILE A 131 16.56 5.64 9.30
N GLN A 132 15.26 5.91 9.21
CA GLN A 132 14.29 5.48 10.22
C GLN A 132 14.08 3.97 10.09
N LYS A 133 14.78 3.19 10.93
CA LYS A 133 14.74 1.72 10.94
C LYS A 133 13.31 1.16 10.96
N GLY A 134 12.41 1.78 11.73
CA GLY A 134 11.01 1.37 11.78
C GLY A 134 10.24 1.62 10.48
N LEU A 135 10.60 2.65 9.71
CA LEU A 135 9.99 2.92 8.40
C LEU A 135 10.40 1.84 7.39
N VAL A 136 11.70 1.53 7.35
CA VAL A 136 12.31 0.50 6.50
C VAL A 136 11.76 -0.89 6.80
N MET A 137 11.48 -1.17 8.08
CA MET A 137 10.91 -2.45 8.53
C MET A 137 9.56 -2.77 7.87
N PHE A 138 8.75 -1.77 7.54
CA PHE A 138 7.46 -2.00 6.86
C PHE A 138 7.56 -1.83 5.35
N THR A 139 8.36 -0.88 4.86
CA THR A 139 8.45 -0.61 3.42
C THR A 139 9.23 -1.68 2.66
N MET A 140 10.35 -2.17 3.19
CA MET A 140 11.16 -3.17 2.47
C MET A 140 10.43 -4.50 2.29
N PRO A 141 9.82 -5.11 3.32
CA PRO A 141 9.03 -6.32 3.11
C PRO A 141 7.83 -6.10 2.19
N ALA A 142 7.22 -4.91 2.21
CA ALA A 142 6.12 -4.59 1.30
C ALA A 142 6.59 -4.56 -0.17
N TYR A 143 7.81 -4.06 -0.43
CA TYR A 143 8.41 -4.11 -1.76
C TYR A 143 8.75 -5.54 -2.18
N LEU A 144 9.13 -6.42 -1.26
CA LEU A 144 9.29 -7.84 -1.56
C LEU A 144 7.96 -8.51 -1.94
N CYS A 145 6.84 -8.11 -1.32
CA CYS A 145 5.51 -8.58 -1.73
C CYS A 145 5.18 -8.15 -3.18
N LEU A 146 5.44 -6.88 -3.53
CA LEU A 146 5.23 -6.38 -4.90
C LEU A 146 6.16 -7.08 -5.90
N LEU A 147 7.43 -7.30 -5.54
CA LEU A 147 8.37 -8.03 -6.38
C LEU A 147 7.91 -9.47 -6.62
N GLY A 148 7.40 -10.15 -5.58
CA GLY A 148 6.83 -11.48 -5.72
C GLY A 148 5.65 -11.52 -6.69
N LEU A 149 4.71 -10.58 -6.55
CA LEU A 149 3.57 -10.44 -7.47
C LEU A 149 4.03 -10.14 -8.92
N LEU A 150 5.06 -9.32 -9.09
CA LEU A 150 5.65 -9.04 -10.39
C LEU A 150 6.27 -10.29 -11.02
N LEU A 151 7.09 -11.04 -10.27
CA LEU A 151 7.72 -12.26 -10.77
C LEU A 151 6.70 -13.32 -11.16
N LEU A 152 5.62 -13.47 -10.40
CA LEU A 152 4.50 -14.33 -10.78
C LEU A 152 3.84 -13.87 -12.09
N SER A 153 3.64 -12.56 -12.24
CA SER A 153 3.07 -11.99 -13.46
C SER A 153 3.97 -12.24 -14.67
N ILE A 154 5.28 -12.02 -14.53
CA ILE A 154 6.27 -12.28 -15.58
C ILE A 154 6.30 -13.77 -15.94
N GLY A 155 6.29 -14.66 -14.94
CA GLY A 155 6.23 -16.10 -15.16
C GLY A 155 5.00 -16.48 -15.99
N ASN A 156 3.81 -16.03 -15.59
CA ASN A 156 2.59 -16.29 -16.34
C ASN A 156 2.66 -15.76 -17.77
N CYS A 157 3.20 -14.56 -18.00
CA CYS A 157 3.38 -14.00 -19.34
C CYS A 157 4.33 -14.82 -20.22
N LEU A 158 5.46 -15.28 -19.67
CA LEU A 158 6.48 -15.99 -20.45
C LEU A 158 6.01 -17.37 -20.92
N PHE A 159 5.12 -18.02 -20.17
CA PHE A 159 4.61 -19.35 -20.48
C PHE A 159 3.21 -19.32 -21.17
N LEU A 160 2.76 -18.16 -21.64
CA LEU A 160 1.56 -18.02 -22.47
C LEU A 160 1.82 -18.24 -23.97
N PHE A 161 3.08 -18.26 -24.37
CA PHE A 161 3.57 -18.54 -25.71
C PHE A 161 4.35 -19.86 -25.73
#